data_AF-A0AAJ6FX08-F1
#
_entry.id   AF-A0AAJ6FX08-F1
#
_cell.length_a   1.000
_cell.length_b   1.000
_cell.length_c   1.000
_cell.angle_alpha   90.00
_cell.angle_beta   90.00
_cell.angle_gamma   90.00
#
_symmetry.space_group_name_H-M   'P 1'
#
loop_
_entity.id
_entity.type
_entity.pdbx_description
1 polymer ?
#
loop_
_entity_poly.entity_id
_entity_poly.type
_entity_poly.pdbx_seq_one_letter_code
_entity_poly.pdbx_strand_id
1 'polypeptide(L)'
;MQSALLKYEPKTDQQKELISTTFDSANVTLPSYVIQVTYTLDNSSDSELQFNGIKSLVPNYGQQLSMGSGLIDEGVGSAIAAHAHKDEHAQALINSDDVSKLNQLTFNLDSIANTDTFETVADAPESLTIDFK
;
A
#
# COMPACT_ATOMS: atom_id res chain seq x y z
N MET A 1 -7.36 9.63 -2.01
CA MET A 1 -6.07 8.95 -2.23
C MET A 1 -5.19 9.81 -3.13
N GLN A 2 -3.90 9.93 -2.81
CA GLN A 2 -2.88 10.66 -3.56
C GLN A 2 -1.65 9.77 -3.70
N SER A 3 -0.92 9.85 -4.80
CA SER A 3 0.27 9.03 -5.04
C SER A 3 1.45 9.85 -5.53
N ALA A 4 2.67 9.42 -5.19
CA ALA A 4 3.91 10.04 -5.62
C ALA A 4 4.98 8.97 -5.90
N LEU A 5 5.95 9.29 -6.77
CA LEU A 5 7.11 8.43 -7.03
C LEU A 5 8.33 8.95 -6.28
N LEU A 6 8.94 8.09 -5.46
CA LEU A 6 10.19 8.36 -4.77
C LEU A 6 11.33 7.58 -5.43
N LYS A 7 12.46 8.25 -5.64
CA LYS A 7 13.69 7.63 -6.17
C LYS A 7 14.72 7.52 -5.05
N TYR A 8 15.18 6.30 -4.82
CA TYR A 8 16.28 6.00 -3.90
C TYR A 8 17.52 5.59 -4.68
N GLU A 9 18.67 6.17 -4.33
CA GLU A 9 19.95 5.80 -4.92
C GLU A 9 20.90 5.22 -3.86
N PRO A 10 20.67 3.97 -3.39
CA PRO A 10 21.59 3.29 -2.49
C PRO A 10 23.02 3.34 -3.01
N LYS A 11 23.96 3.77 -2.16
CA LYS A 11 25.39 3.84 -2.48
C LYS A 11 26.19 2.70 -1.85
N THR A 12 25.62 2.02 -0.85
CA THR A 12 26.27 0.89 -0.15
C THR A 12 25.40 -0.35 -0.20
N ASP A 13 26.01 -1.54 -0.08
CA ASP A 13 25.26 -2.80 -0.06
C ASP A 13 24.33 -2.90 1.16
N GLN A 14 24.73 -2.33 2.30
CA GLN A 14 23.87 -2.23 3.48
C GLN A 14 22.58 -1.42 3.21
N GLN A 15 22.66 -0.33 2.44
CA GLN A 15 21.47 0.44 2.06
C GLN A 15 20.55 -0.35 1.12
N LYS A 16 21.13 -1.18 0.23
CA LYS A 16 20.35 -2.07 -0.64
C LYS A 16 19.65 -3.16 0.16
N GLU A 17 20.38 -3.76 1.10
CA GLU A 17 19.86 -4.78 2.01
C GLU A 17 18.74 -4.23 2.89
N LEU A 18 18.86 -2.98 3.36
CA LEU A 18 17.77 -2.33 4.09
C LEU A 18 16.50 -2.22 3.24
N ILE A 19 16.60 -1.76 1.99
CA ILE A 19 15.42 -1.70 1.10
C ILE A 19 14.86 -3.11 0.84
N SER A 20 15.73 -4.08 0.59
CA SER A 20 15.36 -5.48 0.34
C SER A 20 14.59 -6.08 1.51
N THR A 21 15.07 -5.87 2.74
CA THR A 21 14.44 -6.38 3.96
C THR A 21 13.17 -5.62 4.31
N THR A 22 13.15 -4.30 4.17
CA THR A 22 11.95 -3.46 4.40
C THR A 22 10.79 -3.86 3.50
N PHE A 23 11.05 -4.13 2.22
CA PHE A 23 10.01 -4.47 1.24
C PHE A 23 9.84 -5.98 0.99
N ASP A 24 10.50 -6.83 1.78
CA ASP A 24 10.54 -8.28 1.57
C ASP A 24 10.75 -8.67 0.08
N SER A 25 11.80 -8.09 -0.52
CA SER A 25 12.08 -8.21 -1.95
C SER A 25 13.53 -8.60 -2.19
N ALA A 26 13.73 -9.77 -2.77
CA ALA A 26 15.06 -10.28 -3.11
C ALA A 26 15.74 -9.55 -4.28
N ASN A 27 14.97 -8.82 -5.10
CA ASN A 27 15.43 -8.26 -6.37
C ASN A 27 15.32 -6.73 -6.38
N VAL A 28 16.11 -6.06 -5.54
CA VAL A 28 16.17 -4.60 -5.52
C VAL A 28 17.03 -4.07 -6.66
N THR A 29 16.40 -3.35 -7.61
CA THR A 29 17.09 -2.67 -8.71
C THR A 29 17.63 -1.30 -8.28
N LEU A 30 18.64 -0.79 -8.98
CA LEU A 30 19.26 0.52 -8.70
C LEU A 30 19.20 1.43 -9.93
N PRO A 31 18.74 2.69 -9.80
CA PRO A 31 18.15 3.28 -8.59
C PRO A 31 16.80 2.63 -8.24
N SER A 32 16.48 2.47 -6.95
CA SER A 32 15.23 1.86 -6.51
C SER A 32 14.11 2.89 -6.55
N TYR A 33 12.90 2.46 -6.92
CA TYR A 33 11.74 3.35 -7.02
C TYR A 33 10.60 2.86 -6.14
N VAL A 34 10.04 3.75 -5.34
CA VAL A 34 8.94 3.46 -4.43
C VAL A 34 7.77 4.35 -4.79
N ILE A 35 6.62 3.73 -5.03
CA ILE A 35 5.34 4.42 -5.10
C ILE A 35 4.92 4.67 -3.66
N GLN A 36 4.75 5.93 -3.28
CA GLN A 36 4.12 6.30 -2.01
C GLN A 36 2.67 6.68 -2.26
N VAL A 37 1.76 6.16 -1.45
CA VAL A 37 0.33 6.42 -1.52
C VAL A 37 -0.13 6.93 -0.16
N THR A 38 -0.82 8.07 -0.15
CA THR A 38 -1.52 8.59 1.02
C THR A 38 -3.01 8.44 0.80
N TYR A 39 -3.72 7.91 1.79
CA TYR A 39 -5.16 7.74 1.72
C TYR A 39 -5.81 8.07 3.06
N THR A 40 -7.09 8.43 2.99
CA THR A 40 -7.91 8.77 4.15
C THR A 40 -8.95 7.68 4.31
N LEU A 41 -9.09 7.18 5.52
CA LEU A 41 -10.12 6.23 5.93
C LEU A 41 -11.20 7.01 6.66
N ASP A 42 -12.41 7.00 6.14
CA ASP A 42 -13.58 7.65 6.74
C ASP A 42 -14.52 6.58 7.31
N ASN A 43 -14.70 6.56 8.63
CA ASN A 43 -15.68 5.69 9.27
C ASN A 43 -16.98 6.45 9.50
N SER A 44 -17.98 6.20 8.66
CA SER A 44 -19.31 6.81 8.78
C SER A 44 -20.28 6.03 9.68
N SER A 45 -19.83 4.97 10.34
CA SER A 45 -20.66 4.12 11.18
C SER A 45 -20.68 4.58 12.65
N ASP A 46 -21.62 4.04 13.41
CA ASP A 46 -21.77 4.30 14.86
C ASP A 46 -20.82 3.46 15.72
N SER A 47 -19.93 2.68 15.13
CA SER A 47 -19.00 1.80 15.84
C SER A 47 -17.57 2.03 15.40
N GLU A 48 -16.60 1.75 16.28
CA GLU A 48 -15.21 1.69 15.87
C GLU A 48 -15.00 0.48 14.95
N LEU A 49 -14.22 0.68 13.89
CA LEU A 49 -13.94 -0.33 12.87
C LEU A 49 -12.44 -0.48 12.65
N GLN A 50 -12.01 -1.68 12.29
CA GLN A 50 -10.63 -1.97 11.90
C GLN A 50 -10.54 -2.08 10.38
N PHE A 51 -9.64 -1.32 9.77
CA PHE A 51 -9.26 -1.50 8.38
C PHE A 51 -8.18 -2.58 8.27
N ASN A 52 -8.39 -3.61 7.45
CA ASN A 52 -7.38 -4.67 7.27
C ASN A 52 -6.33 -4.36 6.18
N GLY A 53 -6.37 -3.15 5.61
CA GLY A 53 -5.32 -2.65 4.73
C GLY A 53 -5.56 -2.83 3.24
N ILE A 54 -4.52 -2.52 2.47
CA ILE A 54 -4.39 -2.79 1.06
C ILE A 54 -3.79 -4.18 0.90
N LYS A 55 -4.61 -5.13 0.46
CA LYS A 55 -4.18 -6.51 0.18
C LYS A 55 -3.13 -6.57 -0.93
N SER A 56 -3.32 -5.77 -1.99
CA SER A 56 -2.31 -5.63 -3.03
C SER A 56 -2.45 -4.34 -3.83
N LEU A 57 -1.33 -3.93 -4.43
CA LEU A 57 -1.23 -2.85 -5.38
C LEU A 57 -0.70 -3.41 -6.71
N VAL A 58 -1.38 -3.09 -7.80
CA VAL A 58 -1.07 -3.58 -9.15
C VAL A 58 -0.88 -2.37 -10.08
N PRO A 59 0.36 -2.03 -10.46
CA PRO A 59 0.60 -1.07 -11.54
C PRO A 59 0.04 -1.57 -12.86
N ASN A 60 -0.18 -0.66 -13.81
CA ASN A 60 -0.78 -0.96 -15.13
C ASN A 60 -0.02 -2.00 -15.97
N TYR A 61 1.25 -2.28 -15.66
CA TYR A 61 2.03 -3.34 -16.31
C TYR A 61 1.88 -4.72 -15.64
N GLY A 62 1.03 -4.84 -14.62
CA GLY A 62 0.50 -6.11 -14.10
C GLY A 62 1.29 -6.76 -12.96
N GLN A 63 2.35 -6.13 -12.45
CA GLN A 63 3.07 -6.65 -11.29
C GLN A 63 2.20 -6.55 -10.03
N GLN A 64 1.89 -7.67 -9.38
CA GLN A 64 1.17 -7.64 -8.10
C GLN A 64 2.14 -7.48 -6.93
N LEU A 65 1.97 -6.40 -6.16
CA LEU A 65 2.74 -6.09 -4.96
C LEU A 65 1.86 -6.32 -3.72
N SER A 66 2.40 -6.96 -2.69
CA SER A 66 1.67 -7.36 -1.47
C SER A 66 2.60 -7.32 -0.24
N MET A 67 2.04 -7.47 0.97
CA MET A 67 2.79 -7.32 2.24
C MET A 67 3.96 -8.29 2.45
N GLY A 68 4.09 -9.33 1.61
CA GLY A 68 5.28 -10.21 1.56
C GLY A 68 6.02 -10.14 0.22
N SER A 69 5.76 -9.10 -0.57
CA SER A 69 6.33 -8.95 -1.91
C SER A 69 6.23 -7.50 -2.39
N GLY A 70 6.95 -6.59 -1.74
CA GLY A 70 7.14 -5.24 -2.23
C GLY A 70 6.10 -4.20 -1.82
N LEU A 71 5.13 -4.50 -0.95
CA LEU A 71 4.18 -3.52 -0.41
C LEU A 71 4.33 -3.44 1.11
N ILE A 72 4.24 -2.23 1.65
CA ILE A 72 4.11 -1.92 3.07
C ILE A 72 2.89 -1.03 3.19
N ASP A 73 2.02 -1.29 4.16
CA ASP A 73 0.84 -0.49 4.41
C ASP A 73 0.71 -0.22 5.92
N GLU A 74 0.82 1.06 6.28
CA GLU A 74 0.74 1.52 7.67
C GLU A 74 -0.70 1.49 8.21
N GLY A 75 -1.70 1.45 7.32
CA GLY A 75 -3.11 1.37 7.72
C GLY A 75 -3.61 -0.04 8.03
N VAL A 76 -2.79 -1.08 7.85
CA VAL A 76 -3.19 -2.46 8.20
C VAL A 76 -3.42 -2.57 9.71
N GLY A 77 -4.63 -2.98 10.08
CA GLY A 77 -5.04 -3.11 11.49
C GLY A 77 -5.39 -1.77 12.13
N SER A 78 -5.47 -0.68 11.38
CA SER A 78 -5.84 0.62 11.93
C SER A 78 -7.28 0.62 12.41
N ALA A 79 -7.46 0.91 13.70
CA ALA A 79 -8.76 1.21 14.28
C ALA A 79 -9.15 2.67 13.97
N ILE A 80 -10.38 2.85 13.49
CA ILE A 80 -10.97 4.16 13.21
C ILE A 80 -12.24 4.29 14.03
N ALA A 81 -12.24 5.24 14.97
CA ALA A 81 -13.40 5.51 15.83
C ALA A 81 -14.66 5.84 15.02
N ALA A 82 -15.83 5.64 15.63
CA ALA A 82 -17.11 6.01 15.03
C ALA A 82 -17.12 7.48 14.59
N HIS A 83 -17.61 7.75 13.37
CA HIS A 83 -17.69 9.09 12.77
C HIS A 83 -16.35 9.85 12.66
N ALA A 84 -15.22 9.13 12.70
CA ALA A 84 -13.88 9.70 12.59
C ALA A 84 -13.24 9.42 11.22
N HIS A 85 -12.16 10.14 10.95
CA HIS A 85 -11.28 9.87 9.83
C HIS A 85 -9.84 9.66 10.30
N LYS A 86 -9.06 8.95 9.50
CA LYS A 86 -7.64 8.73 9.74
C LYS A 86 -6.88 8.73 8.43
N ASP A 87 -5.79 9.49 8.38
CA ASP A 87 -4.86 9.46 7.25
C ASP A 87 -3.83 8.35 7.47
N GLU A 88 -3.55 7.61 6.41
CA GLU A 88 -2.63 6.48 6.39
C GLU A 88 -1.77 6.50 5.13
N HIS A 89 -0.70 5.69 5.15
CA HIS A 89 0.25 5.62 4.07
C HIS A 89 0.57 4.18 3.68
N ALA A 90 0.77 3.96 2.39
CA ALA A 90 1.32 2.73 1.85
C ALA A 90 2.50 3.05 0.92
N GLN A 91 3.45 2.12 0.86
CA GLN A 91 4.63 2.21 0.02
C GLN A 91 4.81 0.92 -0.77
N ALA A 92 5.08 1.04 -2.06
CA ALA A 92 5.27 -0.12 -2.93
C ALA A 92 6.56 0.01 -3.76
N LEU A 93 7.47 -0.95 -3.59
CA LEU A 93 8.72 -1.03 -4.35
C LEU A 93 8.45 -1.58 -5.74
N ILE A 94 8.83 -0.82 -6.77
CA ILE A 94 8.69 -1.22 -8.18
C ILE A 94 10.04 -1.41 -8.86
N ASN A 95 10.04 -2.19 -9.94
CA ASN A 95 11.23 -2.36 -10.79
C ASN A 95 11.57 -1.07 -11.52
N SER A 96 12.85 -0.72 -11.53
CA SER A 96 13.35 0.50 -12.20
C SER A 96 13.04 0.53 -13.69
N ASP A 97 13.07 -0.63 -14.36
CA ASP A 97 12.84 -0.75 -15.80
C ASP A 97 11.37 -0.47 -16.20
N ASP A 98 10.44 -0.56 -15.24
CA ASP A 98 9.01 -0.39 -15.47
C ASP A 98 8.50 1.01 -15.11
N VAL A 99 9.32 1.85 -14.46
CA VAL A 99 8.95 3.22 -14.03
C VAL A 99 8.41 4.05 -15.18
N SER A 100 9.03 3.99 -16.36
CA SER A 100 8.60 4.76 -17.53
C SER A 100 7.24 4.33 -18.09
N LYS A 101 6.76 3.14 -17.72
CA LYS A 101 5.48 2.57 -18.14
C LYS A 101 4.36 2.88 -17.15
N LEU A 102 4.70 3.33 -15.94
CA LEU A 102 3.75 3.57 -14.87
C LEU A 102 2.84 4.76 -15.22
N ASN A 103 1.55 4.50 -15.35
CA ASN A 103 0.54 5.54 -15.58
C ASN A 103 -0.77 5.31 -14.81
N GLN A 104 -0.93 4.16 -14.17
CA GLN A 104 -2.13 3.82 -13.42
C GLN A 104 -1.81 2.77 -12.35
N LEU A 105 -2.55 2.83 -11.24
CA LEU A 105 -2.46 1.92 -10.11
C LEU A 105 -3.84 1.34 -9.81
N THR A 106 -3.89 0.04 -9.56
CA THR A 106 -5.08 -0.65 -9.08
C THR A 106 -4.83 -1.17 -7.68
N PHE A 107 -5.72 -0.82 -6.75
CA PHE A 107 -5.68 -1.19 -5.34
C PHE A 107 -6.74 -2.24 -5.08
N ASN A 108 -6.32 -3.38 -4.57
CA ASN A 108 -7.22 -4.38 -4.01
C ASN A 108 -7.20 -4.20 -2.50
N LEU A 109 -8.29 -3.66 -1.96
CA LEU A 109 -8.44 -3.47 -0.52
C LEU A 109 -8.79 -4.81 0.15
N ASP A 110 -8.51 -4.90 1.44
CA ASP A 110 -8.97 -6.02 2.27
C ASP A 110 -10.29 -5.66 2.99
N SER A 111 -10.81 -6.58 3.78
CA SER A 111 -12.07 -6.43 4.51
C SER A 111 -11.99 -5.40 5.64
N ILE A 112 -13.16 -5.04 6.16
CA ILE A 112 -13.31 -4.28 7.41
C ILE A 112 -13.75 -5.25 8.50
N ALA A 113 -13.15 -5.13 9.69
CA ALA A 113 -13.48 -5.95 10.84
C ALA A 113 -13.97 -5.09 12.02
N ASN A 114 -14.70 -5.74 12.93
CA ASN A 114 -14.97 -5.19 14.26
C ASN A 114 -13.70 -5.26 15.11
N THR A 115 -13.41 -4.22 15.90
CA THR A 115 -12.17 -4.14 16.71
C THR A 115 -12.16 -5.05 17.94
N ASP A 116 -13.34 -5.44 18.46
CA ASP A 116 -13.44 -6.30 19.66
C ASP A 116 -13.38 -7.80 19.33
N THR A 117 -14.05 -8.20 18.25
CA THR A 117 -14.27 -9.61 17.88
C THR A 117 -13.43 -10.06 16.69
N PHE A 118 -12.86 -9.13 15.92
CA PHE A 118 -12.15 -9.37 14.66
C PHE A 118 -13.00 -10.05 13.57
N GLU A 119 -14.32 -10.11 13.77
CA GLU A 119 -15.23 -10.60 12.74
C GLU A 119 -15.31 -9.59 11.60
N THR A 120 -15.37 -10.11 10.37
CA THR A 120 -15.57 -9.27 9.18
C THR A 120 -16.97 -8.67 9.21
N VAL A 121 -17.05 -7.35 9.14
CA VAL A 121 -18.31 -6.59 9.10
C VAL A 121 -18.61 -6.02 7.71
N ALA A 122 -17.59 -5.89 6.86
CA ALA A 122 -17.76 -5.59 5.45
C ALA A 122 -16.68 -6.30 4.64
N ASP A 123 -17.08 -6.97 3.56
CA ASP A 123 -16.14 -7.59 2.62
C ASP A 123 -15.31 -6.53 1.90
N ALA A 124 -14.19 -6.98 1.32
CA ALA A 124 -13.40 -6.14 0.43
C ALA A 124 -14.26 -5.60 -0.72
N PRO A 125 -14.24 -4.29 -1.01
CA PRO A 125 -14.95 -3.72 -2.15
C PRO A 125 -14.30 -4.14 -3.47
N GLU A 126 -14.92 -3.74 -4.59
CA GLU A 126 -14.26 -3.81 -5.89
C GLU A 126 -12.94 -3.02 -5.89
N SER A 127 -12.01 -3.44 -6.74
CA SER A 127 -10.71 -2.81 -6.88
C SER A 127 -10.85 -1.33 -7.24
N LEU A 128 -10.04 -0.50 -6.59
CA LEU A 128 -9.96 0.94 -6.87
C LEU A 128 -8.84 1.21 -7.86
N THR A 129 -9.14 1.82 -8.99
CA THR A 129 -8.12 2.22 -9.98
C THR A 129 -7.97 3.74 -10.01
N ILE A 130 -6.72 4.22 -9.94
CA ILE A 130 -6.38 5.64 -10.06
C ILE A 130 -5.32 5.85 -11.13
N ASP A 131 -5.42 6.96 -11.86
CA ASP A 131 -4.34 7.39 -12.73
C ASP A 131 -3.13 7.84 -11.90
N PHE A 132 -1.94 7.44 -12.32
CA PHE A 132 -0.67 7.85 -11.74
C PHE A 132 -0.10 9.00 -12.56
N LYS A 133 0.13 10.15 -11.93
CA LYS A 133 0.64 11.38 -12.57
C LYS A 133 1.99 11.77 -12.02
#